data_AF-A0A956YIW9-F1
#
_entry.id   AF-A0A956YIW9-F1
#
_cell.length_a   1.000
_cell.length_b   1.000
_cell.length_c   1.000
_cell.angle_alpha   90.00
_cell.angle_beta   90.00
_cell.angle_gamma   90.00
#
_symmetry.space_group_name_H-M   'P 1'
#
loop_
_entity.id
_entity.type
_entity.pdbx_description
1 polymer ?
#
loop_
_entity_poly.entity_id
_entity_poly.type
_entity_poly.pdbx_seq_one_letter_code
_entity_poly.pdbx_strand_id
1 'polypeptide(L)'
;MIETETIWNDSGYDCDHCGGQILERTDIETGQPARVCYQCQACGCQWEISGEVLRIGSTNSCRRAQRVRNRSEVTTAIDPIKLRIVVVATLLFLGTIVYFGGLTAVRFLVPIAIAVFVFWTLYQMGKERMWW
;
A
#
# COMPACT_ATOMS: atom_id res chain seq x y z
N MET A 1 31.31 15.12 -22.45
CA MET A 1 30.14 14.66 -23.22
C MET A 1 29.48 13.58 -22.40
N ILE A 2 28.15 13.54 -22.36
CA ILE A 2 27.41 12.45 -21.71
C ILE A 2 27.23 11.40 -22.81
N GLU A 3 27.91 10.27 -22.66
CA GLU A 3 27.71 9.11 -23.53
C GLU A 3 26.63 8.22 -22.89
N THR A 4 25.67 7.82 -23.72
CA THR A 4 24.61 6.87 -23.36
C THR A 4 24.69 5.66 -24.27
N GLU A 5 24.63 4.47 -23.67
CA GLU A 5 24.61 3.19 -24.36
C GLU A 5 23.45 2.36 -23.82
N THR A 6 22.70 1.71 -24.71
CA THR A 6 21.63 0.77 -24.32
C THR A 6 21.92 -0.59 -24.93
N ILE A 7 22.04 -1.59 -24.08
CA ILE A 7 22.26 -2.99 -24.46
C ILE A 7 20.96 -3.76 -24.25
N TRP A 8 20.62 -4.63 -25.21
CA TRP A 8 19.44 -5.47 -25.17
C TRP A 8 19.83 -6.95 -25.20
N ASN A 9 19.39 -7.70 -24.20
CA ASN A 9 19.58 -9.14 -24.13
C ASN A 9 18.24 -9.86 -24.11
N ASP A 10 18.17 -11.03 -24.73
CA ASP A 10 17.00 -11.90 -24.62
C ASP A 10 16.92 -12.46 -23.19
N SER A 11 15.78 -12.27 -22.54
CA SER A 11 15.48 -12.79 -21.20
C SER A 11 14.35 -13.82 -21.22
N GLY A 12 14.00 -14.31 -22.40
CA GLY A 12 13.04 -15.38 -22.59
C GLY A 12 11.64 -14.89 -22.97
N TYR A 13 10.70 -15.82 -22.86
CA TYR A 13 9.30 -15.62 -23.20
C TYR A 13 8.44 -15.79 -21.95
N ASP A 14 7.19 -15.32 -22.00
CA ASP A 14 6.19 -15.41 -20.92
C ASP A 14 6.03 -14.14 -20.07
N CYS A 15 5.74 -13.02 -20.75
CA CYS A 15 5.15 -11.88 -20.05
C CYS A 15 3.83 -12.29 -19.36
N ASP A 16 3.77 -12.13 -18.04
CA ASP A 16 2.70 -12.61 -17.12
C ASP A 16 1.24 -12.28 -17.50
N HIS A 17 1.02 -11.37 -18.43
CA HIS A 17 -0.32 -10.98 -18.89
C HIS A 17 -0.52 -11.00 -20.41
N CYS A 18 0.56 -11.01 -21.21
CA CYS A 18 0.43 -11.02 -22.68
C CYS A 18 1.18 -12.16 -23.38
N GLY A 19 1.99 -12.92 -22.65
CA GLY A 19 2.79 -14.04 -23.17
C GLY A 19 3.93 -13.65 -24.11
N GLY A 20 4.17 -12.34 -24.32
CA GLY A 20 5.20 -11.85 -25.23
C GLY A 20 6.64 -12.09 -24.75
N GLN A 21 7.59 -11.90 -25.66
CA GLN A 21 9.02 -11.95 -25.35
C GLN A 21 9.42 -10.83 -24.39
N ILE A 22 10.33 -11.15 -23.47
CA ILE A 22 10.89 -10.25 -22.48
C ILE A 22 12.35 -9.99 -22.84
N LEU A 23 12.71 -8.73 -22.97
CA LEU A 23 14.08 -8.29 -23.19
C LEU A 23 14.61 -7.64 -21.91
N GLU A 24 15.83 -7.99 -21.54
CA GLU A 24 16.60 -7.23 -20.56
C GLU A 24 17.26 -6.04 -21.26
N ARG A 25 17.02 -4.86 -20.73
CA ARG A 25 17.56 -3.59 -21.19
C ARG A 25 18.50 -3.06 -20.13
N THR A 26 19.77 -2.88 -20.51
CA THR A 26 20.77 -2.24 -19.67
C THR A 26 21.09 -0.86 -20.25
N ASP A 27 20.70 0.19 -19.54
CA ASP A 27 21.04 1.57 -19.89
C ASP A 27 22.28 2.01 -19.10
N ILE A 28 23.33 2.40 -19.82
CA ILE A 28 24.59 2.89 -19.28
C ILE A 28 24.69 4.37 -19.63
N GLU A 29 24.91 5.22 -18.63
CA GLU A 29 25.11 6.66 -18.80
C GLU A 29 26.38 7.08 -18.06
N THR A 30 27.17 7.95 -18.69
CA THR A 30 28.43 8.43 -18.11
C THR A 30 28.21 9.04 -16.72
N GLY A 31 28.87 8.49 -15.70
CA GLY A 31 28.78 8.98 -14.32
C GLY A 31 27.56 8.51 -13.54
N GLN A 32 26.74 7.61 -14.10
CA GLN A 32 25.65 6.93 -13.39
C GLN A 32 25.88 5.42 -13.35
N PRO A 33 25.36 4.73 -12.31
CA PRO A 33 25.33 3.27 -12.32
C PRO A 33 24.44 2.77 -13.48
N ALA A 34 24.85 1.65 -14.09
CA ALA A 34 24.05 0.99 -15.10
C ALA A 34 22.68 0.61 -14.54
N ARG A 35 21.62 0.90 -15.28
CA ARG A 35 20.24 0.59 -14.90
C ARG A 35 19.76 -0.60 -15.71
N VAL A 36 19.36 -1.66 -15.02
CA VAL A 36 18.84 -2.88 -15.63
C VAL A 36 17.33 -2.93 -15.43
N CYS A 37 16.61 -3.16 -16.51
CA CYS A 37 15.16 -3.32 -16.49
C CYS A 37 14.72 -4.34 -17.52
N TYR A 38 13.55 -4.92 -17.33
CA TYR A 38 12.94 -5.87 -18.25
C TYR A 38 11.82 -5.19 -18.98
N GLN A 39 11.74 -5.40 -20.30
CA GLN A 39 10.70 -4.86 -21.15
C GLN A 39 10.10 -5.95 -22.02
N CYS A 40 8.77 -6.05 -22.01
CA CYS A 40 8.10 -6.91 -22.96
C CYS A 40 8.03 -6.24 -24.34
N GLN A 41 8.49 -6.93 -25.38
CA GLN A 41 8.50 -6.41 -26.74
C GLN A 41 7.08 -6.26 -27.32
N ALA A 42 6.14 -7.12 -26.92
CA ALA A 42 4.78 -7.14 -27.46
C ALA A 42 3.87 -6.04 -26.88
N CYS A 43 3.93 -5.83 -25.57
CA CYS A 43 3.05 -4.87 -24.89
C CYS A 43 3.75 -3.58 -24.46
N GLY A 44 5.08 -3.56 -24.37
CA GLY A 44 5.87 -2.42 -23.92
C GLY A 44 5.80 -2.16 -22.41
N CYS A 45 5.25 -3.07 -21.62
CA CYS A 45 5.37 -3.02 -20.16
C CYS A 45 6.85 -3.17 -19.77
N GLN A 46 7.30 -2.38 -18.78
CA GLN A 46 8.67 -2.36 -18.27
C GLN A 46 8.68 -2.45 -16.75
N TRP A 47 9.58 -3.26 -16.19
CA TRP A 47 9.72 -3.46 -14.75
C TRP A 47 11.17 -3.73 -14.35
N GLU A 48 11.48 -3.57 -13.08
CA GLU A 48 12.77 -3.94 -12.49
C GLU A 48 12.76 -5.40 -12.01
N ILE A 49 13.94 -5.95 -11.71
CA ILE A 49 14.06 -7.29 -11.10
C ILE A 49 13.34 -7.38 -9.74
N SER A 50 13.19 -6.24 -9.04
CA SER A 50 12.42 -6.11 -7.81
C SER A 50 10.91 -6.32 -8.00
N GLY A 51 10.43 -6.31 -9.25
CA GLY A 51 9.02 -6.34 -9.62
C GLY A 51 8.36 -4.96 -9.68
N GLU A 52 9.11 -3.88 -9.40
CA GLU A 52 8.61 -2.51 -9.54
C GLU A 52 8.31 -2.18 -11.00
N VAL A 53 7.12 -1.63 -11.26
CA VAL A 53 6.67 -1.29 -12.61
C VAL A 53 7.14 0.10 -12.98
N LEU A 54 8.09 0.20 -13.90
CA LEU A 54 8.61 1.46 -14.43
C LEU A 54 7.68 2.06 -15.48
N ARG A 55 7.09 1.21 -16.32
CA ARG A 55 6.21 1.64 -17.39
C ARG A 55 5.11 0.61 -17.64
N ILE A 56 3.88 1.11 -17.72
CA ILE A 56 2.74 0.30 -18.15
C ILE A 56 2.63 0.41 -19.68
N GLY A 57 2.59 -0.73 -20.35
CA GLY A 57 2.37 -0.83 -21.78
C GLY A 57 0.98 -0.35 -22.21
N SER A 58 0.80 -0.08 -23.50
CA SER A 58 -0.43 0.52 -24.04
C SER A 58 -1.60 -0.48 -24.16
N THR A 59 -1.33 -1.77 -24.02
CA THR A 59 -2.33 -2.84 -24.21
C THR A 59 -3.32 -2.94 -23.04
N ASN A 60 -4.52 -3.44 -23.33
CA ASN A 60 -5.54 -3.68 -22.30
C ASN A 60 -5.11 -4.73 -21.27
N SER A 61 -4.26 -5.69 -21.67
CA SER A 61 -3.70 -6.71 -20.77
C SER A 61 -2.76 -6.09 -19.73
N CYS A 62 -1.85 -5.19 -20.13
CA CYS A 62 -0.98 -4.42 -19.22
C CYS A 62 -1.81 -3.65 -18.17
N ARG A 63 -2.85 -2.91 -18.61
CA ARG A 63 -3.71 -2.14 -17.70
C ARG A 63 -4.52 -3.04 -16.75
N ARG A 64 -4.93 -4.22 -17.20
CA ARG A 64 -5.61 -5.20 -16.35
C ARG A 64 -4.65 -5.76 -15.30
N ALA A 65 -3.43 -6.12 -15.70
CA ALA A 65 -2.40 -6.62 -14.78
C ALA A 65 -2.08 -5.59 -13.69
N GLN A 66 -1.90 -4.31 -14.05
CA GLN A 66 -1.66 -3.25 -13.07
C GLN A 66 -2.78 -3.13 -12.04
N ARG A 67 -4.05 -3.19 -12.48
CA ARG A 67 -5.20 -3.13 -11.55
C ARG A 67 -5.20 -4.29 -10.55
N VAL A 68 -4.78 -5.48 -10.97
CA VAL A 68 -4.66 -6.64 -10.08
C VAL A 68 -3.54 -6.42 -9.07
N ARG A 69 -2.36 -5.93 -9.50
CA ARG A 69 -1.22 -5.64 -8.62
C ARG A 69 -1.55 -4.59 -7.55
N ASN A 70 -2.16 -3.47 -7.97
CA ASN A 70 -2.58 -2.43 -7.04
C ASN A 70 -3.61 -2.97 -6.02
N ARG A 71 -4.47 -3.90 -6.42
CA ARG A 71 -5.45 -4.51 -5.51
C ARG A 71 -4.77 -5.39 -4.46
N SER A 72 -3.76 -6.17 -4.84
CA SER A 72 -3.02 -7.02 -3.91
C SER A 72 -2.19 -6.24 -2.89
N GLU A 73 -1.64 -5.09 -3.30
CA GLU A 73 -0.87 -4.21 -2.41
C GLU A 73 -1.77 -3.64 -1.30
N VAL A 74 -2.98 -3.19 -1.66
CA VAL A 74 -3.98 -2.69 -0.69
C VAL A 74 -4.36 -3.76 0.34
N THR A 75 -4.40 -5.04 -0.05
CA THR A 75 -4.76 -6.14 0.86
C THR A 75 -3.62 -6.59 1.78
N THR A 76 -2.37 -6.27 1.45
CA THR A 76 -1.18 -6.78 2.17
C THR A 76 -0.47 -5.72 3.01
N ALA A 77 -0.77 -4.43 2.79
CA ALA A 77 -0.27 -3.33 3.61
C ALA A 77 -0.98 -3.22 4.97
N ILE A 78 -0.88 -4.26 5.80
CA ILE A 78 -1.10 -4.08 7.24
C ILE A 78 0.15 -3.39 7.78
N ASP A 79 0.07 -2.07 7.92
CA ASP A 79 1.11 -1.25 8.49
C ASP A 79 1.56 -1.83 9.85
N PRO A 80 2.84 -2.22 10.02
CA PRO A 80 3.34 -2.82 11.25
C PRO A 80 3.15 -1.92 12.46
N ILE A 81 3.06 -0.60 12.27
CA ILE A 81 2.77 0.37 13.32
C ILE A 81 1.31 0.23 13.77
N LYS A 82 0.36 0.10 12.84
CA LYS A 82 -1.06 -0.13 13.17
C LYS A 82 -1.24 -1.44 13.93
N LEU A 83 -0.56 -2.50 13.52
CA LEU A 83 -0.62 -3.79 14.22
C LEU A 83 -0.12 -3.66 15.67
N ARG A 84 1.02 -2.99 15.89
CA ARG A 84 1.57 -2.75 17.25
C ARG A 84 0.61 -1.94 18.12
N ILE A 85 0.01 -0.88 17.56
CA ILE A 85 -0.97 -0.06 18.28
C ILE A 85 -2.18 -0.91 18.68
N VAL A 86 -2.72 -1.73 17.77
CA VAL A 86 -3.87 -2.62 18.06
C VAL A 86 -3.54 -3.62 19.16
N VAL A 87 -2.36 -4.25 19.13
CA VAL A 87 -1.92 -5.20 20.16
C VAL A 87 -1.79 -4.51 21.52
N VAL A 88 -1.12 -3.36 21.59
CA VAL A 88 -0.95 -2.61 22.84
C VAL A 88 -2.30 -2.15 23.39
N ALA A 89 -3.17 -1.60 22.54
CA ALA A 89 -4.50 -1.16 22.95
C ALA A 89 -5.33 -2.33 23.51
N THR A 90 -5.25 -3.50 22.87
CA THR A 90 -5.98 -4.71 23.31
C THR A 90 -5.45 -5.21 24.65
N LEU A 91 -4.12 -5.23 24.85
CA LEU A 91 -3.52 -5.62 26.12
C LEU A 91 -3.88 -4.66 27.26
N LEU A 92 -3.86 -3.34 27.01
CA LEU A 92 -4.28 -2.34 27.98
C LEU A 92 -5.75 -2.51 28.35
N PHE A 93 -6.61 -2.74 27.36
CA PHE A 93 -8.04 -2.96 27.57
C PHE A 93 -8.31 -4.21 28.42
N LEU A 94 -7.69 -5.33 28.09
CA LEU A 94 -7.78 -6.56 28.88
C LEU A 94 -7.21 -6.37 30.29
N GLY A 95 -6.08 -5.67 30.42
CA GLY A 95 -5.48 -5.31 31.70
C GLY A 95 -6.43 -4.50 32.57
N THR A 96 -7.12 -3.49 32.00
CA THR A 96 -8.12 -2.71 32.73
C THR A 96 -9.33 -3.55 33.18
N ILE A 97 -9.79 -4.49 32.35
CA ILE A 97 -10.89 -5.39 32.70
C ILE A 97 -10.50 -6.28 33.89
N VAL A 98 -9.30 -6.88 33.85
CA VAL A 98 -8.82 -7.75 34.93
C VAL A 98 -8.56 -6.96 36.21
N TYR A 99 -7.88 -5.81 36.11
CA TYR A 99 -7.49 -4.98 37.26
C TYR A 99 -8.70 -4.40 38.00
N PHE A 100 -9.73 -3.99 37.26
CA PHE A 100 -10.97 -3.46 37.85
C PHE A 100 -12.05 -4.54 38.04
N GLY A 101 -11.70 -5.84 38.05
CA GLY A 101 -12.63 -6.91 38.41
C GLY A 101 -13.86 -7.03 37.50
N GLY A 102 -13.71 -6.72 36.19
CA GLY A 102 -14.68 -6.90 35.11
C GLY A 102 -15.99 -6.09 35.21
N LEU A 103 -16.72 -6.25 36.30
CA LEU A 103 -18.02 -5.65 36.57
C LEU A 103 -17.91 -4.17 36.97
N THR A 104 -16.89 -3.80 37.74
CA THR A 104 -16.65 -2.39 38.13
C THR A 104 -16.15 -1.56 36.95
N ALA A 105 -15.27 -2.11 36.10
CA ALA A 105 -14.79 -1.42 34.89
C ALA A 105 -15.93 -1.07 33.93
N VAL A 106 -16.80 -2.03 33.62
CA VAL A 106 -17.97 -1.83 32.74
C VAL A 106 -18.93 -0.80 33.32
N ARG A 107 -19.16 -0.83 34.64
CA ARG A 107 -20.07 0.10 35.32
C ARG A 107 -19.61 1.56 35.26
N PHE A 108 -18.31 1.83 35.15
CA PHE A 108 -17.78 3.20 35.01
C PHE A 108 -17.46 3.60 33.56
N LEU A 109 -16.96 2.68 32.73
CA LEU A 109 -16.60 2.98 31.34
C LEU A 109 -17.81 3.21 30.43
N VAL A 110 -18.91 2.46 30.63
CA VAL A 110 -20.13 2.62 29.84
C VAL A 110 -20.75 4.02 29.99
N PRO A 111 -21.00 4.56 31.20
CA PRO A 111 -21.55 5.91 31.33
C PRO A 111 -20.60 7.01 30.84
N ILE A 112 -19.27 6.84 30.97
CA ILE A 112 -18.31 7.79 30.41
C ILE A 112 -18.35 7.78 28.88
N ALA A 113 -18.38 6.60 28.25
CA ALA A 113 -18.48 6.49 26.80
C ALA A 113 -19.78 7.11 26.25
N ILE A 114 -20.90 6.89 26.94
CA ILE A 114 -22.19 7.52 26.61
C ILE A 114 -22.09 9.05 26.76
N ALA A 115 -21.52 9.55 27.86
CA ALA A 115 -21.37 10.99 28.07
C ALA A 115 -20.51 11.66 26.98
N VAL A 116 -19.38 11.04 26.62
CA VAL A 116 -18.52 11.51 25.53
C VAL A 116 -19.26 11.51 24.19
N PHE A 117 -20.02 10.45 23.89
CA PHE A 117 -20.81 10.35 22.65
C PHE A 117 -21.89 11.44 22.56
N VAL A 118 -22.62 11.68 23.66
CA VAL A 118 -23.64 12.73 23.74
C VAL A 118 -23.01 14.11 23.59
N PHE A 119 -21.90 14.38 24.28
CA PHE A 119 -21.20 15.66 24.17
C PHE A 119 -20.68 15.89 22.74
N TRP A 120 -20.10 14.88 22.10
CA TRP A 120 -19.60 14.96 20.73
C TRP A 120 -20.72 15.21 19.71
N THR A 121 -21.86 14.52 19.84
CA THR A 121 -23.02 14.73 18.97
C THR A 121 -23.63 16.12 19.14
N LEU A 122 -23.74 16.62 20.38
CA LEU A 122 -24.16 18.00 20.64
C LEU A 122 -23.18 19.03 20.07
N TYR A 123 -21.88 18.78 20.18
CA TYR A 123 -20.85 19.65 19.61
C TYR A 123 -20.94 19.71 18.08
N GLN A 124 -21.09 18.57 17.42
CA GLN A 124 -21.27 18.52 15.95
C GLN A 124 -22.55 19.21 15.51
N MET A 125 -23.67 18.97 16.21
CA MET A 125 -24.93 19.66 15.93
C MET A 125 -24.84 21.18 16.14
N GLY A 126 -24.14 21.62 17.20
CA GLY A 126 -23.91 23.04 17.46
C GLY A 126 -23.06 23.71 16.39
N LYS A 127 -22.06 22.99 15.86
CA LYS A 127 -21.21 23.44 14.76
C LYS A 127 -22.00 23.60 13.46
N GLU A 128 -22.94 22.70 13.17
CA GLU A 128 -23.78 22.77 11.96
C GLU A 128 -24.85 23.87 12.04
N ARG A 129 -25.30 24.24 13.25
CA ARG A 129 -26.38 25.24 13.45
C ARG A 129 -25.91 26.67 13.70
N MET A 130 -24.61 26.98 13.66
CA MET A 130 -24.04 28.32 13.88
C MET A 130 -24.54 29.00 15.16
N TRP A 131 -24.50 28.29 16.31
CA TRP A 131 -24.79 28.91 17.61
C TRP A 131 -23.55 29.53 18.29
N TRP A 132 -22.46 29.66 17.53
CA TRP A 132 -21.23 30.42 17.81
C TRP A 132 -20.59 30.83 16.48
#